data_AF-X0YN04-F1
#
_entry.id   AF-X0YN04-F1
#
_cell.length_a   1.000
_cell.length_b   1.000
_cell.length_c   1.000
_cell.angle_alpha   90.00
_cell.angle_beta   90.00
_cell.angle_gamma   90.00
#
_symmetry.space_group_name_H-M   'P 1'
#
loop_
_entity.id
_entity.type
_entity.pdbx_description
1 polymer ?
#
loop_
_entity_poly.entity_id
_entity_poly.type
_entity_poly.pdbx_seq_one_letter_code
_entity_poly.pdbx_strand_id
1 'polypeptide(L)'
;MLAIGPFEVIEDSLGSLPVNYWVYKKDVEDAKWIFKNTPKMIDFFSRLFGYKYPWAKYDQVTTPRQGGGAEATSATVLGEQVIHDRRAEQDFSWEKTIAHETAHQWWGDLITLRTWAHTWLNESFGTYSDYLYTRHLRGEAEGAVDLLRKKNQYLREAHNKYMRPIVFKRYDRPQDNFDSHTYPKGAVVLHMLRFIMGDSPFSERLAIFCIS
;
A
#
# COMPACT_ATOMS: atom_id res chain seq x y z
N MET A 1 12.07 -6.09 -11.15
CA MET A 1 12.15 -7.28 -10.26
C MET A 1 12.16 -8.54 -11.13
N LEU A 2 12.80 -9.62 -10.69
CA LEU A 2 12.78 -10.92 -11.36
C LEU A 2 12.48 -11.99 -10.31
N ALA A 3 11.39 -12.73 -10.50
CA ALA A 3 11.04 -13.89 -9.67
C ALA A 3 11.08 -15.15 -10.53
N ILE A 4 11.72 -16.20 -10.03
CA ILE A 4 11.80 -17.50 -10.69
C ILE A 4 11.43 -18.55 -9.65
N GLY A 5 10.43 -19.36 -9.95
CA GLY A 5 9.93 -20.40 -9.05
C GLY A 5 8.85 -21.26 -9.71
N PRO A 6 8.47 -22.37 -9.07
CA PRO A 6 7.41 -23.25 -9.54
C PRO A 6 6.03 -22.66 -9.21
N PHE A 7 5.75 -21.48 -9.77
CA PHE A 7 4.49 -20.77 -9.56
C PHE A 7 3.37 -21.38 -10.41
N GLU A 8 2.18 -21.44 -9.83
CA GLU A 8 0.93 -21.44 -10.57
C GLU A 8 0.48 -19.99 -10.75
N VAL A 9 -0.14 -19.68 -11.88
CA VAL A 9 -0.66 -18.34 -12.19
C VAL A 9 -2.18 -18.38 -12.10
N ILE A 10 -2.73 -17.57 -11.20
CA ILE A 10 -4.16 -17.29 -11.15
C ILE A 10 -4.40 -16.04 -12.00
N GLU A 11 -5.15 -16.20 -13.09
CA GLU A 11 -5.53 -15.09 -13.97
C GLU A 11 -6.81 -14.42 -13.47
N ASP A 12 -6.79 -13.09 -13.42
CA ASP A 12 -7.92 -12.22 -13.07
C ASP A 12 -7.81 -10.92 -13.90
N SER A 13 -8.78 -10.01 -13.77
CA SER A 13 -8.78 -8.79 -14.57
C SER A 13 -9.59 -7.64 -13.97
N LEU A 14 -9.23 -6.42 -14.37
CA LEU A 14 -10.09 -5.25 -14.28
C LEU A 14 -10.47 -4.80 -15.70
N GLY A 15 -11.61 -5.29 -16.21
CA GLY A 15 -11.98 -5.07 -17.60
C GLY A 15 -10.97 -5.72 -18.54
N SER A 16 -10.25 -4.93 -19.33
CA SER A 16 -9.20 -5.44 -20.22
C SER A 16 -7.80 -5.44 -19.59
N LEU A 17 -7.63 -4.94 -18.36
CA LEU A 17 -6.35 -4.94 -17.65
C LEU A 17 -6.13 -6.31 -17.01
N PRO A 18 -5.09 -7.08 -17.39
CA PRO A 18 -4.74 -8.32 -16.71
C PRO A 18 -4.25 -8.05 -15.29
N VAL A 19 -4.79 -8.80 -14.34
CA VAL A 19 -4.38 -8.76 -12.93
C VAL A 19 -4.09 -10.20 -12.51
N ASN A 20 -2.84 -10.59 -12.31
CA ASN A 20 -2.50 -11.99 -12.07
C ASN A 20 -1.80 -12.20 -10.73
N TYR A 21 -1.93 -13.41 -10.20
CA TYR A 21 -1.35 -13.80 -8.92
C TYR A 21 -0.46 -15.03 -9.11
N TRP A 22 0.81 -14.86 -8.81
CA TRP A 22 1.84 -15.89 -8.93
C TRP A 22 2.09 -16.48 -7.56
N VAL A 23 1.62 -17.70 -7.35
CA VAL A 23 1.61 -18.37 -6.04
C VAL A 23 2.11 -19.81 -6.15
N TYR A 24 2.48 -20.43 -5.04
CA TYR A 24 2.80 -21.85 -5.06
C TYR A 24 1.53 -22.69 -5.23
N LYS A 25 1.65 -23.86 -5.87
CA LYS A 25 0.52 -24.76 -6.13
C LYS A 25 -0.37 -25.08 -4.93
N LYS A 26 0.22 -25.19 -3.74
CA LYS A 26 -0.50 -25.45 -2.48
C LYS A 26 -1.42 -24.29 -2.06
N ASP A 27 -1.15 -23.07 -2.54
CA ASP A 27 -1.74 -21.83 -2.06
C ASP A 27 -2.87 -21.30 -2.96
N VAL A 28 -3.15 -21.97 -4.08
CA VAL A 28 -4.03 -21.46 -5.15
C VAL A 28 -5.43 -21.11 -4.65
N GLU A 29 -6.04 -21.96 -3.83
CA GLU A 29 -7.42 -21.75 -3.38
C GLU A 29 -7.54 -20.60 -2.36
N ASP A 30 -6.59 -20.49 -1.44
CA ASP A 30 -6.56 -19.39 -0.47
C ASP A 30 -6.21 -18.06 -1.17
N ALA A 31 -5.26 -18.08 -2.11
CA ALA A 31 -4.86 -16.92 -2.90
C ALA A 31 -6.02 -16.30 -3.69
N LYS A 32 -6.88 -17.12 -4.32
CA LYS A 32 -8.08 -16.64 -5.02
C LYS A 32 -8.99 -15.80 -4.11
N TRP A 33 -9.12 -16.19 -2.85
CA TRP A 33 -9.95 -15.47 -1.89
C TRP A 33 -9.28 -14.19 -1.38
N ILE A 34 -7.99 -14.27 -1.08
CA ILE A 34 -7.19 -13.18 -0.49
C ILE A 34 -7.05 -12.03 -1.48
N PHE A 35 -6.78 -12.35 -2.75
CA PHE A 35 -6.56 -11.35 -3.79
C PHE A 35 -7.82 -10.90 -4.54
N LYS A 36 -9.00 -11.47 -4.24
CA LYS A 36 -10.27 -11.17 -4.96
C LYS A 36 -10.63 -9.69 -5.04
N ASN A 37 -10.11 -8.87 -4.13
CA ASN A 37 -10.41 -7.44 -4.05
C ASN A 37 -9.35 -6.58 -4.76
N THR A 38 -8.23 -7.14 -5.22
CA THR A 38 -7.17 -6.40 -5.91
C THR A 38 -7.68 -5.61 -7.12
N PRO A 39 -8.53 -6.15 -8.02
CA PRO A 39 -9.09 -5.36 -9.13
C PRO A 39 -9.92 -4.16 -8.65
N LYS A 40 -10.65 -4.30 -7.53
CA LYS A 40 -11.45 -3.22 -6.94
C LYS A 40 -10.57 -2.14 -6.29
N MET A 41 -9.43 -2.53 -5.73
CA MET A 41 -8.43 -1.57 -5.22
C MET A 41 -7.85 -0.73 -6.35
N ILE A 42 -7.48 -1.36 -7.48
CA ILE A 42 -6.98 -0.65 -8.68
C ILE A 42 -8.03 0.35 -9.18
N ASP A 43 -9.28 -0.08 -9.30
CA ASP A 43 -10.40 0.75 -9.74
C ASP A 43 -10.68 1.93 -8.77
N PHE A 44 -10.66 1.66 -7.47
CA PHE A 44 -10.78 2.68 -6.43
C PHE A 44 -9.66 3.74 -6.52
N PHE A 45 -8.40 3.30 -6.58
CA PHE A 45 -7.25 4.22 -6.65
C PHE A 45 -7.20 4.99 -7.97
N SER A 46 -7.58 4.35 -9.09
CA SER A 46 -7.69 5.03 -10.38
C SER A 46 -8.65 6.22 -10.33
N ARG A 47 -9.80 6.05 -9.66
CA ARG A 47 -10.77 7.14 -9.46
C ARG A 47 -10.28 8.18 -8.47
N LEU A 48 -9.77 7.73 -7.31
CA LEU A 48 -9.33 8.60 -6.23
C LEU A 48 -8.19 9.52 -6.68
N PHE A 49 -7.23 8.99 -7.42
CA PHE A 49 -6.08 9.73 -7.93
C PHE A 49 -6.32 10.35 -9.30
N GLY A 50 -7.53 10.24 -9.86
CA GLY A 50 -7.88 10.84 -11.15
C GLY A 50 -6.98 10.42 -12.32
N TYR A 51 -6.31 9.26 -12.22
CA TYR A 51 -5.36 8.77 -13.21
C TYR A 51 -5.53 7.26 -13.37
N LYS A 52 -5.77 6.79 -14.60
CA LYS A 52 -5.96 5.35 -14.89
C LYS A 52 -4.70 4.57 -14.50
N TYR A 53 -4.87 3.30 -14.16
CA TYR A 53 -3.74 2.42 -13.89
C TYR A 53 -2.64 2.56 -14.98
N PRO A 54 -1.39 2.92 -14.61
CA PRO A 54 -0.38 3.38 -15.57
C PRO A 54 0.27 2.26 -16.40
N TRP A 55 0.09 1.00 -16.02
CA TRP A 55 0.84 -0.13 -16.58
C TRP A 55 -0.05 -1.10 -17.38
N ALA A 56 0.57 -1.92 -18.23
CA ALA A 56 -0.14 -2.85 -19.12
C ALA A 56 -0.76 -4.06 -18.41
N LYS A 57 -0.29 -4.38 -17.21
CA LYS A 57 -0.75 -5.47 -16.35
C LYS A 57 -0.39 -5.17 -14.90
N TYR A 58 -1.00 -5.90 -13.96
CA TYR A 58 -0.56 -5.94 -12.57
C TYR A 58 -0.38 -7.37 -12.11
N ASP A 59 0.83 -7.74 -11.68
CA ASP A 59 1.07 -9.02 -11.04
C ASP A 59 1.29 -8.85 -9.54
N GLN A 60 0.87 -9.85 -8.75
CA GLN A 60 1.29 -10.00 -7.36
C GLN A 60 1.95 -11.37 -7.20
N VAL A 61 3.17 -11.39 -6.65
CA VAL A 61 4.01 -12.58 -6.56
C VAL A 61 4.30 -12.89 -5.10
N THR A 62 3.95 -14.08 -4.62
CA THR A 62 4.24 -14.48 -3.23
C THR A 62 5.60 -15.15 -3.12
N THR A 63 6.39 -14.80 -2.08
CA THR A 63 7.74 -15.36 -1.88
C THR A 63 8.04 -15.65 -0.39
N PRO A 64 8.85 -16.68 -0.07
CA PRO A 64 9.13 -17.07 1.33
C PRO A 64 10.02 -16.10 2.13
N ARG A 65 10.60 -15.06 1.51
CA ARG A 65 11.63 -14.19 2.14
C ARG A 65 11.26 -12.72 2.27
N GLN A 66 10.05 -12.33 1.85
CA GLN A 66 9.60 -10.94 1.96
C GLN A 66 8.79 -10.75 3.25
N GLY A 67 9.19 -9.83 4.12
CA GLY A 67 8.50 -9.60 5.41
C GLY A 67 7.19 -8.79 5.28
N GLY A 68 7.10 -7.93 4.27
CA GLY A 68 5.91 -7.13 3.93
C GLY A 68 5.59 -7.27 2.45
N GLY A 69 5.49 -6.14 1.74
CA GLY A 69 5.52 -6.09 0.29
C GLY A 69 6.79 -5.44 -0.25
N ALA A 70 6.97 -5.50 -1.57
CA ALA A 70 7.90 -4.67 -2.31
C ALA A 70 7.24 -4.31 -3.65
N GLU A 71 7.15 -3.02 -3.91
CA GLU A 71 6.34 -2.37 -4.92
C GLU A 71 7.04 -2.30 -6.28
N ALA A 72 7.57 -3.41 -6.79
CA ALA A 72 8.15 -3.36 -8.13
C ALA A 72 7.07 -3.01 -9.17
N THR A 73 7.38 -2.05 -10.04
CA THR A 73 6.48 -1.55 -11.08
C THR A 73 5.78 -2.67 -11.84
N SER A 74 4.45 -2.63 -11.87
CA SER A 74 3.55 -3.63 -12.47
C SER A 74 3.60 -5.05 -11.87
N ALA A 75 4.41 -5.31 -10.84
CA ALA A 75 4.61 -6.63 -10.24
C ALA A 75 5.01 -6.56 -8.76
N THR A 76 4.03 -6.48 -7.86
CA THR A 76 4.26 -6.42 -6.41
C THR A 76 4.75 -7.77 -5.88
N VAL A 77 5.81 -7.78 -5.07
CA VAL A 77 6.19 -8.96 -4.27
C VAL A 77 5.49 -8.89 -2.91
N LEU A 78 4.89 -9.99 -2.48
CA LEU A 78 4.36 -10.15 -1.12
C LEU A 78 5.05 -11.34 -0.46
N GLY A 79 5.17 -11.30 0.86
CA GLY A 79 5.60 -12.48 1.60
C GLY A 79 4.55 -13.60 1.57
N GLU A 80 4.97 -14.85 1.63
CA GLU A 80 4.06 -16.01 1.62
C GLU A 80 3.04 -15.99 2.77
N GLN A 81 3.35 -15.32 3.88
CA GLN A 81 2.43 -15.10 5.00
C GLN A 81 1.16 -14.32 4.64
N VAL A 82 1.13 -13.67 3.46
CA VAL A 82 -0.09 -13.09 2.91
C VAL A 82 -1.14 -14.17 2.68
N ILE A 83 -0.71 -15.40 2.36
CA ILE A 83 -1.58 -16.56 2.17
C ILE A 83 -1.91 -17.19 3.52
N HIS A 84 -3.20 -17.30 3.81
CA HIS A 84 -3.71 -17.89 5.03
C HIS A 84 -5.16 -18.35 4.83
N ASP A 85 -5.64 -19.25 5.69
CA ASP A 85 -7.00 -19.77 5.58
C ASP A 85 -8.07 -18.71 5.97
N ARG A 86 -9.32 -18.99 5.59
CA ARG A 86 -10.46 -18.11 5.89
C ARG A 86 -10.72 -17.88 7.38
N ARG A 87 -10.25 -18.79 8.26
CA ARG A 87 -10.44 -18.66 9.70
C ARG A 87 -9.46 -17.61 10.24
N ALA A 88 -8.21 -17.65 9.80
CA ALA A 88 -7.17 -16.70 10.18
C ALA A 88 -7.45 -15.28 9.63
N GLU A 89 -8.19 -15.13 8.53
CA GLU A 89 -8.48 -13.83 7.90
C GLU A 89 -9.19 -12.84 8.84
N GLN A 90 -10.02 -13.32 9.76
CA GLN A 90 -10.70 -12.45 10.73
C GLN A 90 -9.73 -11.76 11.70
N ASP A 91 -8.62 -12.44 12.00
CA ASP A 91 -7.63 -11.99 12.96
C ASP A 91 -6.40 -11.35 12.28
N PHE A 92 -6.04 -11.79 11.07
CA PHE A 92 -4.78 -11.50 10.39
C PHE A 92 -4.95 -11.11 8.92
N SER A 93 -5.98 -10.32 8.61
CA SER A 93 -6.23 -9.82 7.25
C SER A 93 -5.04 -9.03 6.68
N TRP A 94 -4.65 -9.37 5.45
CA TRP A 94 -3.63 -8.66 4.66
C TRP A 94 -4.20 -7.58 3.73
N GLU A 95 -5.51 -7.32 3.78
CA GLU A 95 -6.21 -6.41 2.87
C GLU A 95 -5.59 -5.00 2.86
N LYS A 96 -5.12 -4.51 4.01
CA LYS A 96 -4.42 -3.22 4.11
C LYS A 96 -3.07 -3.23 3.43
N THR A 97 -2.28 -4.28 3.64
CA THR A 97 -0.97 -4.42 2.97
C THR A 97 -1.17 -4.50 1.46
N ILE A 98 -2.12 -5.30 0.97
CA ILE A 98 -2.42 -5.42 -0.46
C ILE A 98 -2.86 -4.06 -1.03
N ALA A 99 -3.68 -3.29 -0.30
CA ALA A 99 -4.08 -1.94 -0.70
C ALA A 99 -2.90 -0.95 -0.72
N HIS A 100 -2.02 -1.00 0.29
CA HIS A 100 -0.79 -0.19 0.36
C HIS A 100 0.10 -0.45 -0.86
N GLU A 101 0.41 -1.71 -1.14
CA GLU A 101 1.25 -2.08 -2.29
C GLU A 101 0.59 -1.75 -3.65
N THR A 102 -0.73 -1.88 -3.74
CA THR A 102 -1.45 -1.50 -4.96
C THR A 102 -1.43 0.02 -5.18
N ALA A 103 -1.48 0.82 -4.12
CA ALA A 103 -1.39 2.27 -4.22
C ALA A 103 0.00 2.75 -4.68
N HIS A 104 1.06 1.99 -4.39
CA HIS A 104 2.42 2.32 -4.83
C HIS A 104 2.59 2.37 -6.35
N GLN A 105 1.70 1.71 -7.10
CA GLN A 105 1.65 1.79 -8.56
C GLN A 105 1.45 3.24 -9.05
N TRP A 106 0.88 4.13 -8.22
CA TRP A 106 0.87 5.58 -8.42
C TRP A 106 1.91 6.28 -7.54
N TRP A 107 1.93 5.98 -6.24
CA TRP A 107 2.80 6.64 -5.26
C TRP A 107 4.05 5.81 -4.96
N GLY A 108 5.05 5.92 -5.82
CA GLY A 108 6.35 5.28 -5.67
C GLY A 108 6.90 4.82 -7.01
N ASP A 109 6.02 4.26 -7.85
CA ASP A 109 6.34 3.85 -9.22
C ASP A 109 6.12 5.00 -10.22
N LEU A 110 4.89 5.53 -10.33
CA LEU A 110 4.57 6.61 -11.27
C LEU A 110 5.14 7.95 -10.78
N ILE A 111 4.84 8.31 -9.52
CA ILE A 111 5.39 9.48 -8.84
C ILE A 111 6.38 8.97 -7.80
N THR A 112 7.67 9.25 -8.00
CA THR A 112 8.72 8.72 -7.12
C THR A 112 9.50 9.82 -6.40
N LEU A 113 10.07 9.45 -5.25
CA LEU A 113 10.96 10.29 -4.47
C LEU A 113 12.27 10.59 -5.22
N ARG A 114 12.73 11.84 -5.16
CA ARG A 114 14.04 12.24 -5.73
C ARG A 114 15.23 11.69 -4.94
N THR A 115 15.08 11.62 -3.62
CA THR A 115 16.13 11.16 -2.69
C THR A 115 15.47 10.48 -1.50
N TRP A 116 16.16 9.54 -0.86
CA TRP A 116 15.65 8.82 0.33
C TRP A 116 15.32 9.71 1.52
N ALA A 117 15.73 10.97 1.53
CA ALA A 117 15.23 11.93 2.53
C ALA A 117 13.72 12.19 2.42
N HIS A 118 13.13 11.85 1.27
CA HIS A 118 11.73 12.04 0.93
C HIS A 118 10.95 10.72 0.83
N THR A 119 11.41 9.63 1.47
CA THR A 119 10.71 8.32 1.49
C THR A 119 9.22 8.42 1.84
N TRP A 120 8.84 9.42 2.63
CA TRP A 120 7.44 9.72 2.96
C TRP A 120 6.53 9.92 1.73
N LEU A 121 7.06 10.41 0.60
CA LEU A 121 6.26 10.58 -0.63
C LEU A 121 5.72 9.24 -1.15
N ASN A 122 6.48 8.17 -1.00
CA ASN A 122 6.04 6.83 -1.36
C ASN A 122 5.24 6.25 -0.20
N GLU A 123 5.90 6.11 0.95
CA GLU A 123 5.41 5.25 2.03
C GLU A 123 4.26 5.87 2.82
N SER A 124 4.29 7.18 3.08
CA SER A 124 3.17 7.83 3.76
C SER A 124 1.93 7.84 2.89
N PHE A 125 2.07 8.00 1.58
CA PHE A 125 0.94 7.95 0.65
C PHE A 125 0.42 6.53 0.49
N GLY A 126 1.27 5.51 0.40
CA GLY A 126 0.86 4.10 0.46
C GLY A 126 0.08 3.80 1.75
N THR A 127 0.63 4.19 2.90
CA THR A 127 0.02 3.98 4.22
C THR A 127 -1.26 4.77 4.40
N TYR A 128 -1.39 5.94 3.78
CA TYR A 128 -2.64 6.69 3.82
C TYR A 128 -3.69 6.10 2.87
N SER A 129 -3.26 5.52 1.76
CA SER A 129 -4.13 4.87 0.78
C SER A 129 -4.75 3.59 1.32
N ASP A 130 -4.03 2.81 2.14
CA ASP A 130 -4.62 1.66 2.85
C ASP A 130 -5.77 2.08 3.78
N TYR A 131 -5.65 3.26 4.41
CA TYR A 131 -6.66 3.83 5.29
C TYR A 131 -7.86 4.29 4.46
N LEU A 132 -7.62 5.00 3.35
CA LEU A 132 -8.69 5.49 2.47
C LEU A 132 -9.49 4.32 1.89
N TYR A 133 -8.81 3.23 1.51
CA TYR A 133 -9.47 2.01 1.05
C TYR A 133 -10.22 1.30 2.18
N THR A 134 -9.63 1.18 3.38
CA THR A 134 -10.30 0.61 4.57
C THR A 134 -11.58 1.37 4.89
N ARG A 135 -11.52 2.70 4.91
CA ARG A 135 -12.67 3.58 5.12
C ARG A 135 -13.73 3.41 4.04
N HIS A 136 -13.32 3.29 2.77
CA HIS A 136 -14.24 3.06 1.66
C HIS A 136 -14.97 1.71 1.80
N LEU A 137 -14.25 0.65 2.15
CA LEU A 137 -14.77 -0.70 2.20
C LEU A 137 -15.57 -1.00 3.47
N ARG A 138 -15.12 -0.52 4.63
CA ARG A 138 -15.66 -0.87 5.96
C ARG A 138 -16.33 0.29 6.70
N GLY A 139 -16.30 1.49 6.12
CA GLY A 139 -16.96 2.68 6.66
C GLY A 139 -16.09 3.52 7.59
N GLU A 140 -16.65 4.65 8.04
CA GLU A 140 -15.94 5.68 8.80
C GLU A 140 -15.40 5.19 10.15
N ALA A 141 -16.16 4.37 10.86
CA ALA A 141 -15.77 3.88 12.19
C ALA A 141 -14.49 3.03 12.13
N GLU A 142 -14.43 2.07 11.19
CA GLU A 142 -13.24 1.24 10.98
C GLU A 142 -12.06 2.06 10.48
N GLY A 143 -12.30 3.03 9.59
CA GLY A 143 -11.27 3.98 9.17
C GLY A 143 -10.69 4.79 10.35
N ALA A 144 -11.54 5.27 11.26
CA ALA A 144 -11.10 6.02 12.43
C ALA A 144 -10.26 5.17 13.39
N VAL A 145 -10.64 3.90 13.59
CA VAL A 145 -9.86 2.94 14.38
C VAL A 145 -8.49 2.70 13.75
N ASP A 146 -8.42 2.56 12.42
CA ASP A 146 -7.17 2.35 11.70
C ASP A 146 -6.22 3.57 11.81
N LEU A 147 -6.73 4.80 11.64
CA LEU A 147 -5.94 6.02 11.88
C LEU A 147 -5.46 6.13 13.32
N LEU A 148 -6.30 5.78 14.30
CA LEU A 148 -5.92 5.79 15.70
C LEU A 148 -4.78 4.79 15.97
N ARG A 149 -4.84 3.60 15.38
CA ARG A 149 -3.77 2.58 15.47
C ARG A 149 -2.47 3.11 14.86
N LYS A 150 -2.52 3.74 13.69
CA LYS A 150 -1.37 4.38 13.03
C LYS A 150 -0.76 5.48 13.90
N LYS A 151 -1.58 6.41 14.41
CA LYS A 151 -1.14 7.45 15.36
C LYS A 151 -0.44 6.85 16.57
N ASN A 152 -1.05 5.85 17.20
CA ASN A 152 -0.50 5.21 18.39
C ASN A 152 0.80 4.45 18.08
N GLN A 153 0.95 3.86 16.89
CA GLN A 153 2.21 3.24 16.45
C GLN A 153 3.34 4.26 16.37
N TYR A 154 3.12 5.40 15.72
CA TYR A 154 4.08 6.51 15.70
C TYR A 154 4.44 6.96 17.13
N LEU A 155 3.44 7.26 17.96
CA LEU A 155 3.70 7.76 19.31
C LEU A 155 4.49 6.76 20.15
N ARG A 156 4.20 5.46 20.05
CA ARG A 156 4.98 4.42 20.74
C ARG A 156 6.46 4.45 20.36
N GLU A 157 6.80 4.59 19.08
CA GLU A 157 8.20 4.69 18.66
C GLU A 157 8.84 6.00 19.12
N ALA A 158 8.14 7.12 18.93
CA ALA A 158 8.60 8.45 19.30
C ALA A 158 8.92 8.59 20.79
N HIS A 159 8.12 7.94 21.65
CA HIS A 159 8.32 7.97 23.11
C HIS A 159 9.38 6.98 23.61
N ASN A 160 9.51 5.80 22.99
CA ASN A 160 10.32 4.71 23.54
C ASN A 160 11.66 4.49 22.85
N LYS A 161 11.90 5.08 21.68
CA LYS A 161 13.14 4.87 20.90
C LYS A 161 13.84 6.17 20.55
N TYR A 162 13.26 6.96 19.65
CA TYR A 162 13.82 8.22 19.16
C TYR A 162 12.74 9.04 18.46
N MET A 163 13.00 10.33 18.23
CA MET A 163 12.11 11.19 17.47
C MET A 163 12.85 11.87 16.31
N ARG A 164 12.22 11.87 15.13
CA ARG A 164 12.75 12.58 13.94
C ARG A 164 11.65 13.26 13.10
N PRO A 165 12.00 14.26 12.26
CA PRO A 165 11.08 14.78 11.26
C PRO A 165 10.76 13.74 10.17
N ILE A 166 9.63 13.91 9.49
CA ILE A 166 9.21 13.04 8.36
C ILE A 166 10.24 13.12 7.22
N VAL A 167 10.65 14.34 6.85
CA VAL A 167 11.76 14.57 5.92
C VAL A 167 13.06 14.47 6.69
N PHE A 168 13.86 13.43 6.43
CA PHE A 168 15.05 13.13 7.22
C PHE A 168 16.26 12.82 6.36
N LYS A 169 17.27 13.70 6.42
CA LYS A 169 18.49 13.64 5.59
C LYS A 169 19.67 12.97 6.28
N ARG A 170 19.53 12.56 7.55
CA ARG A 170 20.63 12.04 8.38
C ARG A 170 20.50 10.52 8.52
N TYR A 171 20.78 9.79 7.46
CA TYR A 171 20.74 8.33 7.40
C TYR A 171 22.04 7.80 6.80
N ASP A 172 22.48 6.62 7.24
CA ASP A 172 23.63 5.93 6.65
C ASP A 172 23.17 5.04 5.49
N ARG A 173 21.95 4.49 5.61
CA ARG A 173 21.31 3.65 4.59
C ARG A 173 19.86 4.07 4.38
N PRO A 174 19.30 3.94 3.17
CA PRO A 174 17.90 4.26 2.91
C PRO A 174 16.93 3.64 3.91
N GLN A 175 17.21 2.40 4.35
CA GLN A 175 16.41 1.61 5.29
C GLN A 175 16.21 2.31 6.64
N ASP A 176 17.11 3.22 7.04
CA ASP A 176 16.99 3.95 8.31
C ASP A 176 15.77 4.89 8.32
N ASN A 177 15.25 5.25 7.14
CA ASN A 177 14.04 6.06 7.00
C ASN A 177 12.74 5.22 6.94
N PHE A 178 12.81 3.89 7.05
CA PHE A 178 11.65 3.00 7.00
C PHE A 178 11.18 2.67 8.42
N ASP A 179 10.43 3.58 9.03
CA ASP A 179 10.03 3.52 10.43
C ASP A 179 8.62 4.11 10.67
N SER A 180 8.24 4.25 11.95
CA SER A 180 6.92 4.79 12.31
C SER A 180 6.78 6.31 12.06
N HIS A 181 7.89 7.03 11.88
CA HIS A 181 7.93 8.45 11.54
C HIS A 181 7.67 8.71 10.06
N THR A 182 8.03 7.78 9.19
CA THR A 182 7.70 7.85 7.77
C THR A 182 6.29 7.33 7.51
N TYR A 183 5.97 6.11 7.97
CA TYR A 183 4.72 5.44 7.57
C TYR A 183 3.49 5.98 8.35
N PRO A 184 3.22 5.56 9.60
CA PRO A 184 2.06 6.02 10.35
C PRO A 184 1.98 7.53 10.60
N LYS A 185 3.08 8.18 11.00
CA LYS A 185 3.07 9.64 11.25
C LYS A 185 2.73 10.40 9.97
N GLY A 186 3.35 10.01 8.85
CA GLY A 186 3.10 10.63 7.56
C GLY A 186 1.65 10.48 7.12
N ALA A 187 1.07 9.27 7.27
CA ALA A 187 -0.34 9.05 6.96
C ALA A 187 -1.29 9.90 7.83
N VAL A 188 -1.00 10.04 9.13
CA VAL A 188 -1.80 10.91 10.03
C VAL A 188 -1.65 12.39 9.65
N VAL A 189 -0.47 12.83 9.23
CA VAL A 189 -0.27 14.21 8.74
C VAL A 189 -1.01 14.46 7.42
N LEU A 190 -1.01 13.50 6.49
CA LEU A 190 -1.83 13.56 5.27
C LEU A 190 -3.33 13.62 5.60
N HIS A 191 -3.76 12.88 6.62
CA HIS A 191 -5.14 12.98 7.11
C HIS A 191 -5.48 14.37 7.66
N MET A 192 -4.58 14.96 8.45
CA MET A 192 -4.75 16.33 8.93
C MET A 192 -4.83 17.33 7.78
N LEU A 193 -4.00 17.16 6.74
CA LEU A 193 -4.05 18.00 5.56
C LEU A 193 -5.39 17.89 4.84
N ARG A 194 -5.90 16.67 4.63
CA ARG A 194 -7.26 16.46 4.08
C ARG A 194 -8.33 17.12 4.95
N PHE A 195 -8.24 17.00 6.28
CA PHE A 195 -9.20 17.62 7.19
C PHE A 195 -9.23 19.16 7.05
N ILE A 196 -8.05 19.79 6.92
CA ILE A 196 -7.93 21.25 6.74
C ILE A 196 -8.46 21.68 5.37
N MET A 197 -8.21 20.89 4.32
CA MET A 197 -8.58 21.23 2.94
C MET A 197 -10.02 20.88 2.56
N GLY A 198 -10.60 19.87 3.20
CA GLY A 198 -11.83 19.21 2.74
C GLY A 198 -11.57 18.12 1.69
N ASP A 199 -12.54 17.23 1.51
CA ASP A 199 -12.41 16.01 0.69
C ASP A 199 -12.24 16.28 -0.80
N SER A 200 -13.06 17.17 -1.39
CA SER A 200 -12.99 17.49 -2.83
C SER A 200 -11.67 18.17 -3.17
N PRO A 201 -11.26 19.27 -2.48
CA PRO A 201 -9.99 19.91 -2.79
C PRO A 201 -8.78 18.99 -2.58
N PHE A 202 -8.82 18.11 -1.57
CA PHE A 202 -7.75 17.14 -1.36
C PHE A 202 -7.64 16.16 -2.53
N SER A 203 -8.76 15.56 -2.95
CA SER A 203 -8.79 14.56 -4.04
C SER A 203 -8.38 15.20 -5.38
N GLU A 204 -8.85 16.42 -5.67
CA GLU A 204 -8.45 17.19 -6.85
C GLU A 204 -6.93 17.44 -6.89
N ARG A 205 -6.32 17.74 -5.75
CA ARG A 205 -4.86 17.94 -5.67
C ARG A 205 -4.08 16.65 -5.89
N LEU A 206 -4.56 15.51 -5.38
CA LEU A 206 -3.94 14.21 -5.68
C LEU A 206 -3.93 13.94 -7.19
N ALA A 207 -5.03 14.25 -7.87
CA ALA A 207 -5.13 14.07 -9.32
C ALA A 207 -4.16 14.93 -10.11
N ILE A 208 -3.95 16.18 -9.69
CA ILE A 208 -2.98 17.07 -10.34
C ILE A 208 -1.58 16.49 -10.28
N PHE A 209 -1.15 15.93 -9.14
CA PHE A 209 0.19 15.33 -9.02
C PHE A 209 0.42 14.15 -9.96
N CYS A 210 -0.63 13.42 -10.36
CA CYS A 210 -0.51 12.28 -11.27
C CYS A 210 -0.47 12.69 -12.75
N ILE A 211 -0.80 13.94 -13.09
CA ILE A 211 -0.90 14.43 -14.46
C ILE A 211 0.22 15.43 -14.81
N SER A 212 0.92 15.97 -13.80
CA SER A 212 2.02 16.94 -13.94
C SER A 212 3.39 16.28 -14.15
#